data_AF-A0A8T3XNZ3-F1
#
_entry.id   AF-A0A8T3XNZ3-F1
#
_cell.length_a   1.000
_cell.length_b   1.000
_cell.length_c   1.000
_cell.angle_alpha   90.00
_cell.angle_beta   90.00
_cell.angle_gamma   90.00
#
_symmetry.space_group_name_H-M   'P 1'
#
loop_
_entity.id
_entity.type
_entity.pdbx_description
1 polymer ?
#
loop_
_entity_poly.entity_id
_entity_poly.type
_entity_poly.pdbx_seq_one_letter_code
_entity_poly.pdbx_strand_id
1 'polypeptide(L)'
;MEKINKILIWIIVFVFALPIAFADATDSATGEPQSGCIAEYDVNKEVEVRAIPEDGWLFLKWSGACEGYEEVCKVTMDKSKTVKAEFVPGCNDNSECSSDQKCEDSKCVPLECECGYAANHECLKYECCSKADCGEGRACDTSTHKCISESECREFSIKGDPAVKHDVVFVGDGFDDYKIFRQLLVYLVDYNGKYNGMMSISPFKENKDKFNFWMVLAPDYQHWDDGEPVNEDIEKFVKTCERDTVVVVSRNTYRAYAFFPTSGSKGGRAYVSLGFAAIRGTDYAAENSGRLLLHEFGHAFGGLSDEYIEYGKGTRKDIHLLPNCAKDLETAKAKWGDLVGVEGVDFYTGIPDVPGTRYFKNPYVSIPEIGLFPDGSDPGDGGCAYEPKNIRPTTSSLMKNQFEPGYGFGPVNERELQRKLEEYSEQATQNTDAIASQGGRGRRFIEDAG
;
A
#
# COMPACT_ATOMS: atom_id res chain seq x y z
N MET A 1 -40.44 -65.35 41.15
CA MET A 1 -39.96 -64.01 40.79
C MET A 1 -38.45 -64.14 40.65
N GLU A 2 -37.80 -64.11 39.50
CA GLU A 2 -38.16 -63.70 38.15
C GLU A 2 -37.17 -64.48 37.25
N LYS A 3 -37.65 -65.31 36.31
CA LYS A 3 -36.78 -65.82 35.24
C LYS A 3 -36.54 -64.61 34.35
N ILE A 4 -35.43 -63.91 34.53
CA ILE A 4 -35.00 -62.87 33.60
C ILE A 4 -34.71 -63.61 32.28
N ASN A 5 -35.60 -63.41 31.30
CA ASN A 5 -35.36 -63.75 29.91
C ASN A 5 -34.08 -63.02 29.48
N LYS A 6 -32.94 -63.72 29.46
CA LYS A 6 -31.82 -63.31 28.62
C LYS A 6 -32.25 -63.56 27.17
N ILE A 7 -32.89 -62.57 26.56
CA ILE A 7 -33.03 -62.55 25.10
C ILE A 7 -31.64 -62.22 24.60
N LEU A 8 -30.95 -63.23 24.07
CA LEU A 8 -29.66 -63.06 23.42
C LEU A 8 -29.89 -62.28 22.13
N ILE A 9 -29.39 -61.05 22.10
CA ILE A 9 -29.50 -60.16 20.96
C ILE A 9 -28.11 -60.02 20.33
N TRP A 10 -28.05 -60.13 19.00
CA TRP A 10 -26.81 -60.17 18.23
C TRP A 10 -26.54 -58.85 17.52
N ILE A 11 -25.29 -58.40 17.52
CA ILE A 11 -24.77 -57.46 16.52
C ILE A 11 -23.98 -58.25 15.48
N ILE A 12 -24.31 -58.09 14.20
CA ILE A 12 -23.49 -58.61 13.09
C ILE A 12 -22.77 -57.44 12.43
N VAL A 13 -21.44 -57.51 12.33
CA VAL A 13 -20.62 -56.50 11.65
C VAL A 13 -20.11 -57.05 10.32
N PHE A 14 -20.44 -56.39 9.22
CA PHE A 14 -19.91 -56.73 7.89
C PHE A 14 -18.86 -55.71 7.46
N VAL A 15 -17.68 -56.19 7.08
CA VAL A 15 -16.60 -55.41 6.46
C VAL A 15 -16.52 -55.81 4.98
N PHE A 16 -16.61 -54.84 4.08
CA PHE A 16 -16.49 -55.07 2.64
C PHE A 16 -15.32 -54.26 2.07
N ALA A 17 -14.10 -54.76 2.29
CA ALA A 17 -12.90 -54.52 1.51
C ALA A 17 -11.83 -55.54 1.97
N LEU A 18 -10.99 -56.06 1.06
CA LEU A 18 -9.82 -56.89 1.38
C LEU A 18 -8.56 -55.98 1.32
N PRO A 19 -7.50 -56.13 2.15
CA PRO A 19 -7.34 -56.95 3.37
C PRO A 19 -7.92 -56.24 4.62
N ILE A 20 -7.63 -56.73 5.82
CA ILE A 20 -8.54 -56.94 6.97
C ILE A 20 -8.68 -55.73 7.92
N ALA A 21 -9.57 -54.78 7.63
CA ALA A 21 -10.03 -53.82 8.65
C ALA A 21 -10.88 -54.53 9.71
N PHE A 22 -10.55 -54.38 11.00
CA PHE A 22 -11.34 -54.91 12.11
C PHE A 22 -12.26 -53.83 12.67
N ALA A 23 -13.52 -54.19 12.94
CA ALA A 23 -14.37 -53.41 13.83
C ALA A 23 -14.37 -54.11 15.18
N ASP A 24 -14.02 -53.39 16.24
CA ASP A 24 -14.02 -53.92 17.60
C ASP A 24 -15.27 -53.41 18.32
N ALA A 25 -15.99 -54.32 18.96
CA ALA A 25 -17.22 -54.01 19.68
C ALA A 25 -16.96 -54.22 21.18
N THR A 26 -16.73 -53.12 21.89
CA THR A 26 -16.40 -53.15 23.32
C THR A 26 -17.67 -53.14 24.17
N ASP A 27 -17.82 -54.12 25.07
CA ASP A 27 -18.86 -54.11 26.11
C ASP A 27 -18.46 -53.15 27.25
N SER A 28 -19.32 -52.16 27.53
CA SER A 28 -19.10 -51.16 28.57
C SER A 28 -19.02 -51.73 30.00
N ALA A 29 -19.38 -53.00 30.21
CA ALA A 29 -19.34 -53.66 31.51
C ALA A 29 -18.03 -54.43 31.80
N THR A 30 -17.22 -54.79 30.80
CA THR A 30 -16.06 -55.68 30.99
C THR A 30 -14.78 -55.24 30.28
N GLY A 31 -14.84 -54.31 29.31
CA GLY A 31 -13.65 -53.71 28.69
C GLY A 31 -12.80 -54.67 27.85
N GLU A 32 -13.26 -55.90 27.58
CA GLU A 32 -12.53 -56.86 26.74
C GLU A 32 -12.99 -56.76 25.26
N PRO A 33 -12.05 -56.69 24.30
CA PRO A 33 -12.37 -56.69 22.88
C PRO A 33 -12.83 -58.08 22.42
N GLN A 34 -14.05 -58.19 21.88
CA GLN A 34 -14.55 -59.44 21.30
C GLN A 34 -14.20 -59.49 19.81
N SER A 35 -13.10 -60.17 19.46
CA SER A 35 -12.72 -60.36 18.07
C SER A 35 -13.68 -61.34 17.36
N GLY A 36 -14.68 -60.82 16.67
CA GLY A 36 -15.57 -61.61 15.81
C GLY A 36 -16.66 -60.76 15.16
N CYS A 37 -17.07 -61.10 13.94
CA CYS A 37 -18.14 -60.40 13.21
C CYS A 37 -19.54 -60.54 13.85
N ILE A 38 -19.64 -61.24 14.98
CA ILE A 38 -20.88 -61.49 15.72
C ILE A 38 -20.59 -61.42 17.22
N ALA A 39 -21.29 -60.55 17.95
CA ALA A 39 -21.21 -60.43 19.41
C ALA A 39 -22.61 -60.42 20.05
N GLU A 40 -22.71 -60.99 21.26
CA GLU A 40 -23.95 -61.11 22.04
C GLU A 40 -24.00 -60.05 23.14
N TYR A 41 -25.16 -59.40 23.29
CA TYR A 41 -25.38 -58.39 24.34
C TYR A 41 -26.72 -58.59 25.06
N ASP A 42 -26.77 -58.16 26.32
CA ASP A 42 -28.01 -58.09 27.08
C ASP A 42 -28.95 -57.02 26.49
N VAL A 43 -30.26 -57.27 26.59
CA VAL A 43 -31.30 -56.36 26.08
C VAL A 43 -31.19 -54.97 26.70
N ASN A 44 -31.39 -53.92 25.89
CA ASN A 44 -31.32 -52.50 26.22
C ASN A 44 -29.94 -51.99 26.65
N LYS A 45 -28.87 -52.76 26.43
CA LYS A 45 -27.50 -52.26 26.60
C LYS A 45 -27.12 -51.31 25.46
N GLU A 46 -26.44 -50.22 25.80
CA GLU A 46 -25.73 -49.39 24.82
C GLU A 46 -24.35 -50.01 24.57
N VAL A 47 -24.04 -50.22 23.29
CA VAL A 47 -22.78 -50.76 22.81
C VAL A 47 -22.08 -49.72 21.98
N GLU A 48 -20.78 -49.54 22.20
CA GLU A 48 -19.93 -48.70 21.35
C GLU A 48 -19.16 -49.59 20.39
N VAL A 49 -19.27 -49.30 19.09
CA VAL A 49 -18.55 -49.98 18.02
C VAL A 49 -17.60 -48.98 17.38
N ARG A 50 -16.33 -49.36 17.23
CA ARG A 50 -15.29 -48.51 16.63
C ARG A 50 -14.82 -49.09 15.30
N ALA A 51 -14.73 -48.25 14.28
CA ALA A 51 -14.09 -48.60 13.01
C ALA A 51 -12.59 -48.37 13.13
N ILE A 52 -11.79 -49.42 12.90
CA ILE A 52 -10.33 -49.33 12.89
C ILE A 52 -9.87 -49.58 11.45
N PRO A 53 -9.52 -48.53 10.69
CA PRO A 53 -8.98 -48.72 9.35
C PRO A 53 -7.60 -49.40 9.41
N GLU A 54 -7.29 -50.24 8.41
CA GLU A 54 -5.91 -50.67 8.17
C GLU A 54 -5.07 -49.53 7.57
N ASP A 55 -3.75 -49.68 7.61
CA ASP A 55 -2.82 -48.81 6.89
C ASP A 55 -3.24 -48.68 5.41
N GLY A 56 -3.29 -47.45 4.90
CA GLY A 56 -3.71 -47.16 3.54
C GLY A 56 -5.22 -47.15 3.33
N TRP A 57 -6.02 -47.21 4.40
CA TRP A 57 -7.49 -47.09 4.33
C TRP A 57 -8.00 -45.99 5.26
N LEU A 58 -9.15 -45.42 4.89
CA LEU A 58 -9.86 -44.43 5.68
C LEU A 58 -11.28 -44.89 5.93
N PHE A 59 -11.76 -44.70 7.16
CA PHE A 59 -13.15 -44.89 7.48
C PHE A 59 -14.00 -43.86 6.73
N LEU A 60 -14.94 -44.33 5.91
CA LEU A 60 -15.85 -43.48 5.15
C LEU A 60 -17.10 -43.17 5.96
N LYS A 61 -17.81 -44.20 6.43
CA LYS A 61 -19.08 -44.05 7.17
C LYS A 61 -19.60 -45.38 7.73
N TRP A 62 -20.51 -45.25 8.69
CA TRP A 62 -21.39 -46.33 9.16
C TRP A 62 -22.67 -46.38 8.32
N SER A 63 -23.21 -47.59 8.12
CA SER A 63 -24.56 -47.83 7.61
C SER A 63 -25.26 -48.99 8.32
N GLY A 64 -26.60 -49.06 8.23
CA GLY A 64 -27.43 -50.10 8.85
C GLY A 64 -28.11 -49.63 10.13
N ALA A 65 -27.87 -50.31 11.25
CA ALA A 65 -28.41 -49.94 12.57
C ALA A 65 -27.71 -48.72 13.19
N CYS A 66 -26.68 -48.22 12.51
CA CYS A 66 -25.94 -47.01 12.84
C CYS A 66 -25.60 -46.27 11.55
N GLU A 67 -25.70 -44.94 11.58
CA GLU A 67 -25.42 -44.07 10.45
C GLU A 67 -24.59 -42.89 10.94
N GLY A 68 -23.57 -42.51 10.17
CA GLY A 68 -22.73 -41.37 10.51
C GLY A 68 -21.30 -41.51 10.00
N TYR A 69 -20.55 -40.42 10.16
CA TYR A 69 -19.16 -40.28 9.71
C TYR A 69 -18.15 -40.35 10.86
N GLU A 70 -18.64 -40.47 12.11
CA GLU A 70 -17.80 -40.63 13.29
C GLU A 70 -17.26 -42.06 13.38
N GLU A 71 -15.97 -42.22 13.72
CA GLU A 71 -15.32 -43.54 13.85
C GLU A 71 -15.96 -44.40 14.95
N VAL A 72 -16.60 -43.77 15.94
CA VAL A 72 -17.32 -44.43 17.02
C VAL A 72 -18.82 -44.32 16.80
N CYS A 73 -19.48 -45.47 16.86
CA CYS A 73 -20.91 -45.61 16.72
C CYS A 73 -21.53 -46.17 18.01
N LYS A 74 -22.60 -45.55 18.51
CA LYS A 74 -23.39 -46.03 19.66
C LYS A 74 -24.65 -46.75 19.20
N VAL A 75 -24.87 -47.96 19.68
CA VAL A 75 -26.05 -48.79 19.33
C VAL A 75 -26.72 -49.31 20.60
N THR A 76 -28.01 -49.00 20.79
CA THR A 76 -28.82 -49.62 21.85
C THR A 76 -29.38 -50.97 21.39
N MET A 77 -29.17 -52.04 22.14
CA MET A 77 -29.54 -53.41 21.75
C MET A 77 -30.95 -53.80 22.22
N ASP A 78 -31.97 -53.30 21.53
CA ASP A 78 -33.39 -53.64 21.73
C ASP A 78 -33.85 -54.86 20.91
N LYS A 79 -33.17 -55.14 19.80
CA LYS A 79 -33.34 -56.32 18.91
C LYS A 79 -32.04 -56.58 18.14
N SER A 80 -31.96 -57.69 17.39
CA SER A 80 -30.77 -58.01 16.60
C SER A 80 -30.51 -56.91 15.57
N LYS A 81 -29.27 -56.45 15.47
CA LYS A 81 -28.87 -55.31 14.66
C LYS A 81 -27.67 -55.66 13.78
N THR A 82 -27.58 -54.99 12.64
CA THR A 82 -26.44 -55.09 11.73
C THR A 82 -25.87 -53.70 11.54
N VAL A 83 -24.57 -53.53 11.78
CA VAL A 83 -23.84 -52.31 11.46
C VAL A 83 -22.79 -52.64 10.41
N LYS A 84 -22.54 -51.69 9.51
CA LYS A 84 -21.58 -51.85 8.42
C LYS A 84 -20.66 -50.63 8.40
N ALA A 85 -19.35 -50.88 8.46
CA ALA A 85 -18.34 -49.87 8.20
C ALA A 85 -17.96 -49.91 6.72
N GLU A 86 -17.96 -48.76 6.07
CA GLU A 86 -17.42 -48.58 4.74
C GLU A 86 -16.06 -47.89 4.85
N PHE A 87 -15.08 -48.39 4.10
CA PHE A 87 -13.74 -47.82 4.03
C PHE A 87 -13.41 -47.47 2.58
N VAL A 88 -12.55 -46.48 2.40
CA VAL A 88 -12.01 -46.08 1.09
C VAL A 88 -10.50 -46.09 1.14
N PRO A 89 -9.81 -46.29 -0.01
CA PRO A 89 -8.36 -46.15 -0.06
C PRO A 89 -7.92 -44.77 0.45
N GLY A 90 -6.97 -44.77 1.39
CA GLY A 90 -6.17 -43.63 1.79
C GLY A 90 -4.84 -43.62 1.03
N CYS A 91 -3.85 -42.88 1.53
CA CYS A 91 -2.48 -42.92 1.02
C CYS A 91 -1.60 -43.87 1.85
N ASN A 92 -0.61 -44.49 1.23
CA ASN A 92 0.45 -45.25 1.90
C ASN A 92 1.80 -44.54 1.89
N ASP A 93 2.02 -43.71 0.88
CA ASP A 93 3.24 -42.93 0.71
C ASP A 93 2.94 -41.59 0.02
N ASN A 94 3.91 -40.68 0.06
CA ASN A 94 3.73 -39.33 -0.47
C ASN A 94 3.41 -39.31 -1.97
N SER A 95 3.89 -40.27 -2.76
CA SER A 95 3.67 -40.31 -4.22
C SER A 95 2.22 -40.57 -4.61
N GLU A 96 1.39 -41.05 -3.66
CA GLU A 96 -0.06 -41.20 -3.82
C GLU A 96 -0.82 -39.89 -3.53
N CYS A 97 -0.13 -38.85 -3.06
CA CYS A 97 -0.68 -37.53 -2.79
C CYS A 97 -0.32 -36.51 -3.86
N SER A 98 -0.91 -35.32 -3.80
CA SER A 98 -0.50 -34.20 -4.66
C SER A 98 0.92 -33.72 -4.28
N SER A 99 1.63 -33.09 -5.23
CA SER A 99 3.03 -32.68 -5.03
C SER A 99 3.25 -31.69 -3.88
N ASP A 100 2.19 -31.03 -3.43
CA ASP A 100 2.13 -30.07 -2.32
C ASP A 100 1.63 -30.70 -1.00
N GLN A 101 1.48 -32.02 -0.96
CA GLN A 101 0.95 -32.78 0.16
C GLN A 101 1.93 -33.88 0.60
N LYS A 102 1.77 -34.33 1.84
CA LYS A 102 2.41 -35.52 2.39
C LYS A 102 1.36 -36.50 2.89
N CYS A 103 1.69 -37.79 2.89
CA CYS A 103 0.87 -38.81 3.51
C CYS A 103 1.14 -38.85 5.02
N GLU A 104 0.13 -38.56 5.82
CA GLU A 104 0.16 -38.63 7.28
C GLU A 104 -1.13 -39.30 7.76
N ASP A 105 -0.99 -40.37 8.56
CA ASP A 105 -2.12 -41.19 9.05
C ASP A 105 -3.10 -41.63 7.95
N SER A 106 -2.55 -42.11 6.83
CA SER A 106 -3.28 -42.51 5.62
C SER A 106 -4.10 -41.39 4.94
N LYS A 107 -3.85 -40.12 5.31
CA LYS A 107 -4.48 -38.94 4.72
C LYS A 107 -3.43 -38.08 4.02
N CYS A 108 -3.76 -37.61 2.81
CA CYS A 108 -2.97 -36.58 2.16
C CYS A 108 -3.25 -35.24 2.85
N VAL A 109 -2.27 -34.75 3.61
CA VAL A 109 -2.36 -33.46 4.32
C VAL A 109 -1.49 -32.41 3.61
N PRO A 110 -1.92 -31.14 3.57
CA PRO A 110 -1.09 -30.06 3.01
C PRO A 110 0.27 -29.97 3.71
N LEU A 111 1.32 -29.77 2.93
CA LEU A 111 2.66 -29.55 3.48
C LEU A 111 2.83 -28.06 3.80
N GLU A 112 2.74 -27.71 5.08
CA GLU A 112 2.98 -26.33 5.53
C GLU A 112 4.49 -26.03 5.59
N CYS A 113 4.94 -25.06 4.80
CA CYS A 113 6.34 -24.65 4.73
C CYS A 113 6.53 -23.26 5.36
N GLU A 114 7.34 -23.18 6.43
CA GLU A 114 7.57 -21.94 7.20
C GLU A 114 8.22 -20.82 6.37
N CYS A 115 9.19 -21.17 5.51
CA CYS A 115 9.81 -20.25 4.56
C CYS A 115 10.08 -20.95 3.23
N GLY A 116 9.01 -21.31 2.54
CA GLY A 116 9.11 -22.04 1.30
C GLY A 116 7.77 -22.34 0.66
N TYR A 117 7.83 -23.18 -0.36
CA TYR A 117 6.65 -23.74 -1.02
C TYR A 117 6.79 -25.25 -1.11
N ALA A 118 5.65 -25.93 -1.06
CA ALA A 118 5.60 -27.37 -1.20
C ALA A 118 5.70 -27.76 -2.68
N ALA A 119 6.70 -28.57 -3.02
CA ALA A 119 6.84 -29.17 -4.34
C ALA A 119 7.58 -30.49 -4.22
N ASN A 120 7.19 -31.47 -5.04
CA ASN A 120 7.73 -32.83 -5.00
C ASN A 120 7.68 -33.47 -3.59
N HIS A 121 6.64 -33.17 -2.82
CA HIS A 121 6.44 -33.65 -1.44
C HIS A 121 7.51 -33.17 -0.45
N GLU A 122 8.24 -32.10 -0.80
CA GLU A 122 9.26 -31.47 0.03
C GLU A 122 9.00 -29.97 0.14
N CYS A 123 9.47 -29.37 1.24
CA CYS A 123 9.50 -27.94 1.38
C CYS A 123 10.73 -27.38 0.67
N LEU A 124 10.54 -26.81 -0.52
CA LEU A 124 11.56 -26.06 -1.21
C LEU A 124 11.66 -24.67 -0.58
N LYS A 125 12.87 -24.31 -0.16
CA LYS A 125 13.11 -23.01 0.49
C LYS A 125 12.97 -21.87 -0.50
N TYR A 126 12.32 -20.82 -0.05
CA TYR A 126 12.43 -19.52 -0.70
C TYR A 126 13.86 -18.98 -0.56
N GLU A 127 14.23 -18.04 -1.44
CA GLU A 127 15.50 -17.32 -1.30
C GLU A 127 15.51 -16.53 0.01
N CYS A 128 14.36 -15.96 0.39
CA CYS A 128 14.16 -15.24 1.64
C CYS A 128 12.69 -15.22 2.08
N CYS A 129 12.46 -15.00 3.38
CA CYS A 129 11.16 -14.64 3.94
C CYS A 129 11.22 -13.42 4.86
N SER A 130 12.42 -13.00 5.24
CA SER A 130 12.68 -11.86 6.10
C SER A 130 13.95 -11.13 5.66
N LYS A 131 14.15 -9.91 6.14
CA LYS A 131 15.40 -9.16 5.90
C LYS A 131 16.64 -9.90 6.39
N ALA A 132 16.54 -10.67 7.48
CA ALA A 132 17.67 -11.40 8.05
C ALA A 132 18.21 -12.51 7.12
N ASP A 133 17.38 -13.00 6.18
CA ASP A 133 17.79 -13.99 5.19
C ASP A 133 18.63 -13.36 4.06
N CYS A 134 18.58 -12.03 3.94
CA CYS A 134 19.29 -11.27 2.93
C CYS A 134 20.55 -10.64 3.54
N GLY A 135 21.69 -10.82 2.86
CA GLY A 135 22.95 -10.20 3.26
C GLY A 135 22.87 -8.67 3.31
N GLU A 136 23.94 -8.04 3.79
CA GLU A 136 24.00 -6.59 3.98
C GLU A 136 23.61 -5.79 2.71
N GLY A 137 22.78 -4.77 2.87
CA GLY A 137 22.27 -3.93 1.77
C GLY A 137 21.18 -4.57 0.91
N ARG A 138 20.61 -5.71 1.34
CA ARG A 138 19.50 -6.39 0.66
C ARG A 138 18.30 -6.58 1.59
N ALA A 139 17.11 -6.54 1.01
CA ALA A 139 15.85 -6.84 1.68
C ALA A 139 15.12 -7.97 0.94
N CYS A 140 14.26 -8.67 1.68
CA CYS A 140 13.42 -9.70 1.08
C CYS A 140 12.19 -9.07 0.43
N ASP A 141 12.02 -9.30 -0.87
CA ASP A 141 10.73 -9.07 -1.51
C ASP A 141 9.74 -10.17 -1.12
N THR A 142 8.88 -9.92 -0.12
CA THR A 142 7.90 -10.90 0.36
C THR A 142 6.77 -11.20 -0.65
N SER A 143 6.76 -10.58 -1.83
CA SER A 143 5.84 -10.95 -2.92
C SER A 143 6.45 -11.94 -3.91
N THR A 144 7.77 -11.88 -4.12
CA THR A 144 8.49 -12.75 -5.05
C THR A 144 9.45 -13.72 -4.36
N HIS A 145 9.64 -13.57 -3.05
CA HIS A 145 10.53 -14.35 -2.20
C HIS A 145 11.99 -14.33 -2.66
N LYS A 146 12.46 -13.18 -3.15
CA LYS A 146 13.84 -12.94 -3.61
C LYS A 146 14.54 -11.88 -2.78
N CYS A 147 15.83 -12.08 -2.50
CA CYS A 147 16.63 -11.01 -1.93
C CYS A 147 16.92 -10.01 -3.03
N ILE A 148 16.64 -8.75 -2.76
CA ILE A 148 16.86 -7.65 -3.70
C ILE A 148 17.67 -6.56 -3.02
N SER A 149 18.26 -5.65 -3.79
CA SER A 149 18.89 -4.46 -3.18
C SER A 149 17.84 -3.66 -2.42
N GLU A 150 18.16 -3.19 -1.20
CA GLU A 150 17.28 -2.29 -0.44
C GLU A 150 16.97 -1.00 -1.21
N SER A 151 17.85 -0.62 -2.13
CA SER A 151 17.72 0.55 -2.99
C SER A 151 17.10 0.27 -4.36
N GLU A 152 16.51 -0.91 -4.58
CA GLU A 152 15.91 -1.24 -5.88
C GLU A 152 14.71 -0.34 -6.19
N CYS A 153 14.82 0.39 -7.30
CA CYS A 153 13.77 1.23 -7.83
C CYS A 153 12.65 0.36 -8.43
N ARG A 154 11.45 0.38 -7.84
CA ARG A 154 10.32 -0.45 -8.29
C ARG A 154 9.26 0.36 -9.01
N GLU A 155 8.59 -0.29 -9.95
CA GLU A 155 7.43 0.27 -10.63
C GLU A 155 6.23 0.36 -9.66
N PHE A 156 5.66 1.55 -9.52
CA PHE A 156 4.38 1.76 -8.84
C PHE A 156 3.23 1.78 -9.85
N SER A 157 3.30 2.68 -10.84
CA SER A 157 2.31 2.85 -11.90
C SER A 157 2.94 3.47 -13.13
N ILE A 158 3.23 2.66 -14.15
CA ILE A 158 3.86 3.08 -15.40
C ILE A 158 2.80 3.19 -16.51
N LYS A 159 2.78 4.34 -17.20
CA LYS A 159 1.82 4.69 -18.26
C LYS A 159 2.46 4.83 -19.64
N GLY A 160 3.79 4.82 -19.72
CA GLY A 160 4.50 4.85 -21.00
C GLY A 160 6.00 5.04 -20.83
N ASP A 161 6.65 5.34 -21.95
CA ASP A 161 8.10 5.56 -22.01
C ASP A 161 8.50 6.78 -21.13
N PRO A 162 9.46 6.61 -20.19
CA PRO A 162 10.13 7.68 -19.46
C PRO A 162 10.56 8.90 -20.30
N ALA A 163 10.87 8.71 -21.58
CA ALA A 163 11.28 9.81 -22.46
C ALA A 163 10.16 10.80 -22.80
N VAL A 164 8.89 10.44 -22.55
CA VAL A 164 7.70 11.21 -22.94
C VAL A 164 6.71 11.41 -21.78
N LYS A 165 7.05 10.91 -20.60
CA LYS A 165 6.26 10.99 -19.37
C LYS A 165 7.09 11.69 -18.31
N HIS A 166 6.40 12.35 -17.38
CA HIS A 166 7.04 12.88 -16.18
C HIS A 166 7.17 11.74 -15.17
N ASP A 167 8.40 11.27 -14.95
CA ASP A 167 8.66 10.23 -13.96
C ASP A 167 8.76 10.86 -12.56
N VAL A 168 7.96 10.33 -11.62
CA VAL A 168 8.03 10.67 -10.20
C VAL A 168 8.46 9.44 -9.42
N VAL A 169 9.50 9.57 -8.59
CA VAL A 169 9.91 8.54 -7.65
C VAL A 169 9.48 8.92 -6.23
N PHE A 170 8.82 8.00 -5.55
CA PHE A 170 8.55 8.08 -4.12
C PHE A 170 9.62 7.32 -3.33
N VAL A 171 10.28 8.02 -2.40
CA VAL A 171 11.25 7.46 -1.46
C VAL A 171 10.58 7.28 -0.12
N GLY A 172 10.46 6.04 0.37
CA GLY A 172 9.87 5.74 1.67
C GLY A 172 10.93 5.77 2.77
N ASP A 173 11.11 6.92 3.42
CA ASP A 173 12.03 7.11 4.56
C ASP A 173 11.47 6.47 5.84
N GLY A 174 12.21 5.51 6.40
CA GLY A 174 11.80 4.72 7.56
C GLY A 174 10.78 3.62 7.25
N PHE A 175 10.66 3.21 5.99
CA PHE A 175 9.82 2.07 5.57
C PHE A 175 10.68 0.84 5.27
N ASP A 176 10.24 -0.33 5.75
CA ASP A 176 10.92 -1.62 5.62
C ASP A 176 10.14 -2.62 4.74
N ASP A 177 8.90 -2.31 4.36
CA ASP A 177 8.05 -3.16 3.52
C ASP A 177 7.40 -2.37 2.35
N TYR A 178 7.72 -2.79 1.12
CA TYR A 178 7.15 -2.23 -0.10
C TYR A 178 5.63 -2.42 -0.20
N LYS A 179 5.05 -3.47 0.40
CA LYS A 179 3.59 -3.68 0.43
C LYS A 179 2.91 -2.57 1.22
N ILE A 180 3.43 -2.24 2.41
CA ILE A 180 2.91 -1.16 3.26
C ILE A 180 3.10 0.18 2.56
N PHE A 181 4.31 0.44 2.03
CA PHE A 181 4.58 1.69 1.34
C PHE A 181 3.70 1.86 0.08
N ARG A 182 3.53 0.80 -0.71
CA ARG A 182 2.64 0.78 -1.89
C ARG A 182 1.19 1.10 -1.50
N GLN A 183 0.69 0.55 -0.40
CA GLN A 183 -0.65 0.87 0.09
C GLN A 183 -0.80 2.37 0.38
N LEU A 184 0.18 2.97 1.08
CA LEU A 184 0.20 4.41 1.31
C LEU A 184 0.19 5.21 0.00
N LEU A 185 1.01 4.82 -0.98
CA LEU A 185 1.06 5.53 -2.28
C LEU A 185 -0.26 5.48 -3.05
N VAL A 186 -1.09 4.44 -2.87
CA VAL A 186 -2.45 4.41 -3.45
C VAL A 186 -3.29 5.59 -2.92
N TYR A 187 -3.16 5.95 -1.65
CA TYR A 187 -3.86 7.10 -1.05
C TYR A 187 -3.25 8.44 -1.46
N LEU A 188 -1.92 8.53 -1.51
CA LEU A 188 -1.24 9.79 -1.84
C LEU A 188 -1.36 10.14 -3.32
N VAL A 189 -1.21 9.17 -4.22
CA VAL A 189 -1.37 9.38 -5.66
C VAL A 189 -2.83 9.48 -6.05
N ASP A 190 -3.70 8.65 -5.46
CA ASP A 190 -5.15 8.73 -5.58
C ASP A 190 -5.68 8.78 -7.03
N TYR A 191 -5.26 7.82 -7.85
CA TYR A 191 -5.70 7.73 -9.26
C TYR A 191 -7.23 7.73 -9.44
N ASN A 192 -7.99 7.29 -8.45
CA ASN A 192 -9.44 7.16 -8.54
C ASN A 192 -10.22 8.35 -7.97
N GLY A 193 -9.58 9.38 -7.42
CA GLY A 193 -10.31 10.56 -6.97
C GLY A 193 -10.91 10.48 -5.57
N LYS A 194 -10.52 9.52 -4.73
CA LYS A 194 -11.25 9.17 -3.50
C LYS A 194 -10.71 9.84 -2.23
N TYR A 195 -9.45 10.22 -2.23
CA TYR A 195 -8.65 10.60 -1.04
C TYR A 195 -8.03 12.01 -1.14
N ASN A 196 -8.46 12.85 -2.09
CA ASN A 196 -7.89 14.18 -2.36
C ASN A 196 -6.37 14.17 -2.60
N GLY A 197 -5.85 13.07 -3.15
CA GLY A 197 -4.44 12.93 -3.49
C GLY A 197 -4.08 13.57 -4.83
N MET A 198 -2.84 13.32 -5.26
CA MET A 198 -2.21 13.98 -6.40
C MET A 198 -3.07 13.99 -7.67
N MET A 199 -3.65 12.84 -8.03
CA MET A 199 -4.45 12.64 -9.25
C MET A 199 -5.93 13.01 -9.08
N SER A 200 -6.28 13.68 -7.99
CA SER A 200 -7.67 14.06 -7.69
C SER A 200 -7.91 15.55 -7.88
N ILE A 201 -6.83 16.33 -8.03
CA ILE A 201 -6.86 17.78 -8.10
C ILE A 201 -6.28 18.23 -9.45
N SER A 202 -6.94 19.19 -10.08
CA SER A 202 -6.50 19.79 -11.35
C SER A 202 -5.20 20.59 -11.16
N PRO A 203 -4.29 20.60 -12.15
CA PRO A 203 -4.44 20.00 -13.49
C PRO A 203 -4.01 18.53 -13.57
N PHE A 204 -3.48 17.95 -12.50
CA PHE A 204 -2.99 16.56 -12.52
C PHE A 204 -4.10 15.54 -12.76
N LYS A 205 -5.31 15.84 -12.26
CA LYS A 205 -6.53 15.06 -12.50
C LYS A 205 -6.84 14.86 -13.99
N GLU A 206 -6.61 15.86 -14.83
CA GLU A 206 -6.86 15.80 -16.27
C GLU A 206 -5.68 15.19 -17.04
N ASN A 207 -4.49 15.17 -16.43
CA ASN A 207 -3.23 14.78 -17.07
C ASN A 207 -2.63 13.49 -16.46
N LYS A 208 -3.46 12.60 -15.92
CA LYS A 208 -3.03 11.37 -15.21
C LYS A 208 -2.12 10.47 -16.04
N ASP A 209 -2.32 10.47 -17.35
CA ASP A 209 -1.58 9.67 -18.32
C ASP A 209 -0.19 10.23 -18.62
N LYS A 210 0.11 11.47 -18.23
CA LYS A 210 1.44 12.08 -18.41
C LYS A 210 2.46 11.64 -17.37
N PHE A 211 2.04 10.89 -16.35
CA PHE A 211 2.91 10.51 -15.24
C PHE A 211 3.23 9.03 -15.25
N ASN A 212 4.47 8.75 -14.89
CA ASN A 212 4.93 7.46 -14.44
C ASN A 212 5.32 7.57 -12.97
N PHE A 213 5.05 6.52 -12.20
CA PHE A 213 5.36 6.49 -10.79
C PHE A 213 6.21 5.29 -10.42
N TRP A 214 7.22 5.60 -9.63
CA TRP A 214 8.22 4.67 -9.12
C TRP A 214 8.26 4.77 -7.59
N MET A 215 8.77 3.73 -6.95
CA MET A 215 8.93 3.71 -5.50
C MET A 215 10.24 3.02 -5.12
N VAL A 216 10.88 3.52 -4.07
CA VAL A 216 12.09 2.94 -3.48
C VAL A 216 12.00 3.09 -1.97
N LEU A 217 12.49 2.09 -1.23
CA LEU A 217 12.59 2.20 0.23
C LEU A 217 13.91 2.81 0.62
N ALA A 218 13.90 3.54 1.73
CA ALA A 218 15.06 4.11 2.35
C ALA A 218 15.10 3.71 3.83
N PRO A 219 16.30 3.48 4.40
CA PRO A 219 16.42 3.35 5.85
C PRO A 219 15.93 4.63 6.52
N ASP A 220 15.61 4.53 7.81
CA ASP A 220 15.29 5.70 8.63
C ASP A 220 16.54 6.59 8.73
N TYR A 221 16.49 7.76 8.09
CA TYR A 221 17.67 8.62 7.96
C TYR A 221 18.03 9.35 9.25
N GLN A 222 19.20 10.00 9.24
CA GLN A 222 19.42 11.08 10.18
C GLN A 222 18.66 12.31 9.70
N HIS A 223 18.03 12.99 10.65
CA HIS A 223 17.28 14.21 10.40
C HIS A 223 17.95 15.40 11.09
N TRP A 224 17.73 16.59 10.55
CA TRP A 224 18.05 17.86 11.21
C TRP A 224 17.18 18.02 12.48
N ASP A 225 17.46 19.05 13.29
CA ASP A 225 16.74 19.32 14.55
C ASP A 225 15.23 19.58 14.34
N ASP A 226 14.83 19.96 13.13
CA ASP A 226 13.42 20.14 12.72
C ASP A 226 12.79 18.85 12.17
N GLY A 227 13.56 17.76 12.09
CA GLY A 227 13.18 16.43 11.63
C GLY A 227 13.25 16.26 10.10
N GLU A 228 13.81 17.21 9.34
CA GLU A 228 14.03 17.06 7.90
C GLU A 228 15.15 16.06 7.57
N PRO A 229 15.02 15.16 6.58
CA PRO A 229 16.10 14.23 6.25
C PRO A 229 17.35 14.97 5.72
N VAL A 230 18.54 14.52 6.13
CA VAL A 230 19.80 15.09 5.63
C VAL A 230 19.96 14.80 4.13
N ASN A 231 20.16 15.84 3.32
CA ASN A 231 20.20 15.74 1.85
C ASN A 231 21.20 14.72 1.31
N GLU A 232 22.38 14.62 1.93
CA GLU A 232 23.42 13.67 1.53
C GLU A 232 22.97 12.21 1.61
N ASP A 233 22.04 11.91 2.52
CA ASP A 233 21.53 10.56 2.70
C ASP A 233 20.50 10.18 1.64
N ILE A 234 19.69 11.15 1.20
CA ILE A 234 18.74 10.95 0.10
C ILE A 234 19.46 10.85 -1.25
N GLU A 235 20.52 11.63 -1.46
CA GLU A 235 21.30 11.62 -2.71
C GLU A 235 21.86 10.24 -3.08
N LYS A 236 22.09 9.36 -2.09
CA LYS A 236 22.54 7.97 -2.32
C LYS A 236 21.52 7.14 -3.10
N PHE A 237 20.22 7.37 -2.86
CA PHE A 237 19.11 6.63 -3.47
C PHE A 237 18.55 7.35 -4.69
N VAL A 238 18.62 8.69 -4.68
CA VAL A 238 18.30 9.49 -5.86
C VAL A 238 19.18 9.09 -7.03
N LYS A 239 20.46 8.77 -6.86
CA LYS A 239 21.33 8.36 -7.97
C LYS A 239 20.99 7.01 -8.60
N THR A 240 20.46 6.05 -7.85
CA THR A 240 20.12 4.72 -8.36
C THR A 240 18.73 4.67 -9.00
N CYS A 241 17.86 5.62 -8.67
CA CYS A 241 16.46 5.66 -9.08
C CYS A 241 16.07 7.04 -9.66
N GLU A 242 17.02 7.86 -10.11
CA GLU A 242 16.77 9.27 -10.45
C GLU A 242 15.71 9.39 -11.54
N ARG A 243 14.66 10.14 -11.21
CA ARG A 243 13.54 10.49 -12.09
C ARG A 243 13.39 12.01 -12.13
N ASP A 244 12.45 12.49 -12.92
CA ASP A 244 12.25 13.92 -13.09
C ASP A 244 11.85 14.59 -11.77
N THR A 245 11.11 13.95 -10.88
CA THR A 245 10.82 14.49 -9.54
C THR A 245 10.98 13.44 -8.46
N VAL A 246 11.59 13.83 -7.34
CA VAL A 246 11.75 12.99 -6.16
C VAL A 246 10.78 13.45 -5.08
N VAL A 247 10.01 12.53 -4.53
CA VAL A 247 9.14 12.77 -3.39
C VAL A 247 9.59 11.88 -2.25
N VAL A 248 10.11 12.47 -1.18
CA VAL A 248 10.46 11.76 0.05
C VAL A 248 9.26 11.77 0.96
N VAL A 249 8.79 10.59 1.34
CA VAL A 249 7.66 10.39 2.25
C VAL A 249 8.20 9.70 3.50
N SER A 250 8.15 10.39 4.63
CA SER A 250 8.77 9.94 5.87
C SER A 250 7.74 9.67 6.95
N ARG A 251 8.02 8.66 7.79
CA ARG A 251 7.24 8.36 8.99
C ARG A 251 7.54 9.32 10.15
N ASN A 252 8.66 10.04 10.07
CA ASN A 252 9.04 10.99 11.10
C ASN A 252 8.19 12.26 11.03
N THR A 253 8.17 12.98 12.15
CA THR A 253 7.45 14.25 12.24
C THR A 253 8.41 15.40 12.00
N TYR A 254 8.19 16.12 10.91
CA TYR A 254 8.86 17.39 10.61
C TYR A 254 7.98 18.34 9.78
N ARG A 255 8.46 19.56 9.58
CA ARG A 255 7.84 20.55 8.70
C ARG A 255 8.11 20.16 7.24
N ALA A 256 7.05 19.86 6.49
CA ALA A 256 7.16 19.59 5.06
C ALA A 256 7.79 20.77 4.29
N TYR A 257 8.54 20.46 3.23
CA TYR A 257 9.23 21.44 2.41
C TYR A 257 9.56 20.88 1.02
N ALA A 258 10.04 21.75 0.14
CA ALA A 258 10.46 21.37 -1.19
C ALA A 258 11.65 22.18 -1.73
N PHE A 259 12.51 21.51 -2.48
CA PHE A 259 13.48 22.15 -3.36
C PHE A 259 12.86 22.36 -4.73
N PHE A 260 13.03 23.58 -5.24
CA PHE A 260 12.53 24.00 -6.53
C PHE A 260 13.27 23.25 -7.65
N PRO A 261 12.63 23.10 -8.82
CA PRO A 261 13.29 22.47 -9.97
C PRO A 261 14.57 23.21 -10.36
N THR A 262 15.62 22.45 -10.65
CA THR A 262 16.84 22.99 -11.27
C THR A 262 16.64 23.08 -12.78
N SER A 263 17.34 23.99 -13.48
CA SER A 263 17.08 24.30 -14.89
C SER A 263 16.97 23.07 -15.82
N GLY A 264 15.91 22.98 -16.63
CA GLY A 264 15.66 21.90 -17.60
C GLY A 264 14.28 21.24 -17.41
N SER A 265 14.05 20.12 -18.10
CA SER A 265 12.83 19.28 -17.98
C SER A 265 12.83 18.39 -16.74
N LYS A 266 13.56 18.74 -15.68
CA LYS A 266 13.58 17.97 -14.43
C LYS A 266 12.87 18.78 -13.36
N GLY A 267 11.95 18.14 -12.66
CA GLY A 267 11.37 18.65 -11.44
C GLY A 267 12.39 18.72 -10.29
N GLY A 268 11.92 19.21 -9.15
CA GLY A 268 12.67 19.36 -7.92
C GLY A 268 12.48 18.19 -6.97
N ARG A 269 12.50 18.49 -5.67
CA ARG A 269 12.33 17.49 -4.61
C ARG A 269 11.28 17.95 -3.62
N ALA A 270 10.36 17.07 -3.24
CA ALA A 270 9.34 17.32 -2.23
C ALA A 270 9.57 16.42 -1.02
N TYR A 271 9.38 16.95 0.19
CA TYR A 271 9.60 16.23 1.45
C TYR A 271 8.32 16.30 2.27
N VAL A 272 7.72 15.15 2.52
CA VAL A 272 6.40 15.01 3.14
C VAL A 272 6.50 14.18 4.40
N SER A 273 6.10 14.79 5.52
CA SER A 273 6.05 14.19 6.84
C SER A 273 4.66 13.61 7.13
N LEU A 274 4.57 12.30 7.32
CA LEU A 274 3.31 11.63 7.72
C LEU A 274 3.01 11.84 9.20
N GLY A 275 4.05 11.99 10.03
CA GLY A 275 3.92 12.23 11.46
C GLY A 275 3.21 13.54 11.77
N PHE A 276 3.43 14.58 10.95
CA PHE A 276 2.71 15.86 11.07
C PHE A 276 1.19 15.69 10.91
N ALA A 277 0.78 14.81 9.99
CA ALA A 277 -0.62 14.48 9.77
C ALA A 277 -1.21 13.64 10.92
N ALA A 278 -0.40 12.75 11.53
CA ALA A 278 -0.77 11.93 12.68
C ALA A 278 -0.91 12.71 13.99
N ILE A 279 -0.13 13.79 14.21
CA ILE A 279 -0.27 14.69 15.38
C ILE A 279 -1.66 15.33 15.43
N ARG A 280 -2.31 15.50 14.28
CA ARG A 280 -3.66 16.08 14.17
C ARG A 280 -4.79 15.04 14.12
N GLY A 281 -4.47 13.75 14.32
CA GLY A 281 -5.42 12.62 14.39
C GLY A 281 -5.43 11.73 13.12
N THR A 282 -5.91 10.49 13.25
CA THR A 282 -5.87 9.48 12.17
C THR A 282 -6.74 9.82 10.96
N ASP A 283 -7.91 10.42 11.19
CA ASP A 283 -8.81 10.86 10.11
C ASP A 283 -8.25 12.09 9.38
N TYR A 284 -7.53 12.95 10.11
CA TYR A 284 -6.85 14.12 9.57
C TYR A 284 -5.67 13.75 8.67
N ALA A 285 -4.95 12.68 9.03
CA ALA A 285 -3.82 12.18 8.27
C ALA A 285 -4.23 11.63 6.89
N ALA A 286 -5.33 10.87 6.83
CA ALA A 286 -5.79 10.25 5.59
C ALA A 286 -6.35 11.26 4.58
N GLU A 287 -7.07 12.30 5.03
CA GLU A 287 -7.72 13.27 4.15
C GLU A 287 -6.79 14.38 3.65
N ASN A 288 -5.71 14.68 4.39
CA ASN A 288 -4.87 15.85 4.11
C ASN A 288 -3.43 15.54 3.69
N SER A 289 -2.92 14.32 3.90
CA SER A 289 -1.55 13.99 3.46
C SER A 289 -1.39 14.08 1.94
N GLY A 290 -2.43 13.74 1.17
CA GLY A 290 -2.45 13.93 -0.28
C GLY A 290 -2.40 15.41 -0.70
N ARG A 291 -3.07 16.29 0.04
CA ARG A 291 -3.06 17.73 -0.19
C ARG A 291 -1.75 18.39 0.22
N LEU A 292 -1.17 17.95 1.34
CA LEU A 292 0.18 18.34 1.77
C LEU A 292 1.23 17.92 0.72
N LEU A 293 1.16 16.68 0.24
CA LEU A 293 1.98 16.22 -0.88
C LEU A 293 1.82 17.14 -2.09
N LEU A 294 0.59 17.48 -2.47
CA LEU A 294 0.35 18.35 -3.61
C LEU A 294 0.92 19.76 -3.43
N HIS A 295 0.84 20.33 -2.23
CA HIS A 295 1.48 21.61 -1.92
C HIS A 295 3.00 21.56 -2.19
N GLU A 296 3.69 20.59 -1.59
CA GLU A 296 5.14 20.43 -1.79
C GLU A 296 5.49 20.06 -3.24
N PHE A 297 4.66 19.24 -3.87
CA PHE A 297 4.80 18.92 -5.28
C PHE A 297 4.58 20.15 -6.17
N GLY A 298 3.74 21.10 -5.78
CA GLY A 298 3.58 22.39 -6.47
C GLY A 298 4.88 23.19 -6.52
N HIS A 299 5.65 23.20 -5.44
CA HIS A 299 6.99 23.77 -5.43
C HIS A 299 7.96 22.95 -6.28
N ALA A 300 8.05 21.64 -6.05
CA ALA A 300 9.03 20.77 -6.69
C ALA A 300 8.78 20.63 -8.20
N PHE A 301 7.55 20.42 -8.63
CA PHE A 301 7.20 20.30 -10.04
C PHE A 301 7.00 21.68 -10.67
N GLY A 302 6.17 22.53 -10.07
CA GLY A 302 5.72 23.80 -10.64
C GLY A 302 6.68 24.97 -10.45
N GLY A 303 7.55 24.93 -9.44
CA GLY A 303 8.27 26.13 -8.99
C GLY A 303 7.34 27.20 -8.43
N LEU A 304 6.13 26.81 -7.97
CA LEU A 304 5.19 27.71 -7.33
C LEU A 304 5.77 28.20 -6.00
N SER A 305 5.38 29.38 -5.54
CA SER A 305 5.72 29.92 -4.23
C SER A 305 4.57 29.71 -3.25
N ASP A 306 4.88 29.70 -1.97
CA ASP A 306 3.89 29.87 -0.91
C ASP A 306 3.16 31.19 -1.09
N GLU A 307 1.83 31.12 -1.08
CA GLU A 307 0.92 32.27 -1.14
C GLU A 307 0.51 32.75 0.26
N TYR A 308 0.96 32.07 1.31
CA TYR A 308 0.98 32.62 2.67
C TYR A 308 2.30 33.36 2.93
N ILE A 309 2.36 34.12 4.02
CA ILE A 309 3.57 34.86 4.40
C ILE A 309 4.37 34.09 5.46
N GLU A 310 5.66 33.85 5.22
CA GLU A 310 6.65 33.42 6.20
C GLU A 310 7.44 34.61 6.75
N TYR A 311 6.98 35.17 7.87
CA TYR A 311 7.69 36.26 8.54
C TYR A 311 9.05 35.83 9.10
N GLY A 312 9.99 36.79 9.17
CA GLY A 312 11.33 36.57 9.70
C GLY A 312 12.34 36.02 8.69
N LYS A 313 11.92 35.66 7.47
CA LYS A 313 12.80 35.22 6.38
C LYS A 313 13.41 36.35 5.54
N GLY A 314 13.03 37.60 5.80
CA GLY A 314 13.56 38.79 5.11
C GLY A 314 12.98 38.99 3.71
N THR A 315 13.74 39.57 2.78
CA THR A 315 13.29 39.78 1.39
C THR A 315 13.73 38.63 0.48
N ARG A 316 12.76 38.04 -0.22
CA ARG A 316 13.03 37.00 -1.23
C ARG A 316 13.59 37.62 -2.52
N LYS A 317 14.87 37.38 -2.83
CA LYS A 317 15.55 37.98 -4.00
C LYS A 317 15.06 37.40 -5.34
N ASP A 318 14.68 36.13 -5.35
CA ASP A 318 14.23 35.36 -6.52
C ASP A 318 12.71 35.49 -6.78
N ILE A 319 11.99 36.36 -6.06
CA ILE A 319 10.52 36.54 -6.24
C ILE A 319 10.10 36.84 -7.67
N HIS A 320 10.98 37.46 -8.45
CA HIS A 320 10.73 37.75 -9.86
C HIS A 320 10.58 36.48 -10.71
N LEU A 321 11.18 35.35 -10.30
CA LEU A 321 11.11 34.05 -10.98
C LEU A 321 9.86 33.22 -10.60
N LEU A 322 9.19 33.58 -9.50
CA LEU A 322 8.07 32.79 -8.94
C LEU A 322 6.79 33.10 -9.70
N PRO A 323 6.11 32.12 -10.31
CA PRO A 323 5.07 32.44 -11.28
C PRO A 323 3.76 32.95 -10.64
N ASN A 324 3.50 32.61 -9.37
CA ASN A 324 2.30 32.99 -8.62
C ASN A 324 2.57 34.03 -7.52
N CYS A 325 3.70 34.73 -7.59
CA CYS A 325 4.09 35.74 -6.62
C CYS A 325 4.70 36.97 -7.31
N ALA A 326 4.36 38.17 -6.87
CA ALA A 326 4.92 39.39 -7.44
C ALA A 326 5.28 40.40 -6.36
N LYS A 327 6.39 41.13 -6.56
CA LYS A 327 6.83 42.20 -5.66
C LYS A 327 6.05 43.52 -5.83
N ASP A 328 5.41 43.70 -6.98
CA ASP A 328 4.70 44.91 -7.38
C ASP A 328 3.61 44.60 -8.44
N LEU A 329 2.71 45.57 -8.64
CA LEU A 329 1.55 45.42 -9.52
C LEU A 329 1.93 45.26 -11.00
N GLU A 330 3.04 45.88 -11.43
CA GLU A 330 3.54 45.74 -12.79
C GLU A 330 3.93 44.27 -13.07
N THR A 331 4.72 43.68 -12.17
CA THR A 331 5.12 42.28 -12.24
C THR A 331 3.90 41.35 -12.14
N ALA A 332 2.94 41.66 -11.26
CA ALA A 332 1.71 40.86 -11.12
C ALA A 332 0.87 40.86 -12.41
N LYS A 333 0.69 42.04 -13.02
CA LYS A 333 -0.01 42.18 -14.31
C LYS A 333 0.71 41.45 -15.43
N ALA A 334 2.04 41.48 -15.45
CA ALA A 334 2.83 40.74 -16.43
C ALA A 334 2.69 39.22 -16.28
N LYS A 335 2.54 38.73 -15.05
CA LYS A 335 2.43 37.29 -14.76
C LYS A 335 1.01 36.75 -14.98
N TRP A 336 -0.03 37.37 -14.42
CA TRP A 336 -1.41 36.84 -14.49
C TRP A 336 -2.48 37.90 -14.77
N GLY A 337 -2.09 39.07 -15.25
CA GLY A 337 -3.04 40.15 -15.56
C GLY A 337 -4.07 39.76 -16.63
N ASP A 338 -3.72 38.83 -17.51
CA ASP A 338 -4.60 38.22 -18.52
C ASP A 338 -5.72 37.36 -17.93
N LEU A 339 -5.55 36.87 -16.70
CA LEU A 339 -6.54 36.05 -15.99
C LEU A 339 -7.44 36.87 -15.06
N VAL A 340 -7.21 38.18 -14.92
CA VAL A 340 -8.08 39.04 -14.11
C VAL A 340 -9.48 39.08 -14.72
N GLY A 341 -10.48 38.70 -13.92
CA GLY A 341 -11.86 38.51 -14.38
C GLY A 341 -12.29 37.04 -14.44
N VAL A 342 -11.34 36.10 -14.39
CA VAL A 342 -11.62 34.73 -13.95
C VAL A 342 -12.02 34.78 -12.48
N GLU A 343 -13.03 33.99 -12.10
CA GLU A 343 -13.53 33.96 -10.72
C GLU A 343 -12.40 33.71 -9.71
N GLY A 344 -12.31 34.58 -8.71
CA GLY A 344 -11.31 34.51 -7.64
C GLY A 344 -9.91 35.02 -7.99
N VAL A 345 -9.64 35.42 -9.24
CA VAL A 345 -8.33 35.96 -9.66
C VAL A 345 -8.33 37.49 -9.61
N ASP A 346 -7.41 38.05 -8.84
CA ASP A 346 -7.15 39.48 -8.76
C ASP A 346 -5.71 39.74 -8.24
N PHE A 347 -5.43 40.94 -7.76
CA PHE A 347 -4.15 41.33 -7.17
C PHE A 347 -4.30 41.51 -5.67
N TYR A 348 -4.05 40.46 -4.87
CA TYR A 348 -4.27 40.49 -3.43
C TYR A 348 -3.00 40.78 -2.62
N THR A 349 -3.11 41.65 -1.60
CA THR A 349 -2.03 42.06 -0.70
C THR A 349 -2.43 41.99 0.77
N GLY A 350 -1.44 41.84 1.65
CA GLY A 350 -1.62 41.67 3.10
C GLY A 350 -1.65 42.95 3.89
N ILE A 351 -1.48 44.09 3.22
CA ILE A 351 -1.50 45.41 3.83
C ILE A 351 -2.44 46.33 3.06
N PRO A 352 -3.09 47.28 3.74
CA PRO A 352 -3.82 48.34 3.05
C PRO A 352 -2.87 49.21 2.23
N ASP A 353 -3.43 49.97 1.28
CA ASP A 353 -2.77 51.06 0.56
C ASP A 353 -1.66 50.69 -0.45
N VAL A 354 -1.57 49.43 -0.90
CA VAL A 354 -0.76 49.09 -2.08
C VAL A 354 -1.54 49.47 -3.35
N PRO A 355 -1.10 50.48 -4.13
CA PRO A 355 -1.91 51.05 -5.20
C PRO A 355 -2.31 50.02 -6.27
N GLY A 356 -3.60 49.99 -6.62
CA GLY A 356 -4.15 49.11 -7.65
C GLY A 356 -4.22 47.63 -7.26
N THR A 357 -4.14 47.32 -5.96
CA THR A 357 -4.34 45.99 -5.40
C THR A 357 -5.54 45.96 -4.46
N ARG A 358 -5.96 44.76 -4.07
CA ARG A 358 -6.99 44.52 -3.06
C ARG A 358 -6.36 44.01 -1.79
N TYR A 359 -6.57 44.76 -0.71
CA TYR A 359 -6.28 44.26 0.62
C TYR A 359 -7.19 43.07 0.92
N PHE A 360 -6.61 41.95 1.32
CA PHE A 360 -7.34 40.77 1.78
C PHE A 360 -6.97 40.48 3.23
N LYS A 361 -7.97 40.44 4.09
CA LYS A 361 -7.85 39.98 5.47
C LYS A 361 -8.59 38.67 5.62
N ASN A 362 -7.92 37.64 6.12
CA ASN A 362 -8.54 36.35 6.38
C ASN A 362 -9.58 36.51 7.50
N PRO A 363 -10.86 36.19 7.26
CA PRO A 363 -11.89 36.29 8.29
C PRO A 363 -11.74 35.21 9.39
N TYR A 364 -10.90 34.20 9.17
CA TYR A 364 -10.64 33.11 10.12
C TYR A 364 -9.17 33.13 10.53
N VAL A 365 -8.90 32.98 11.83
CA VAL A 365 -7.53 32.71 12.33
C VAL A 365 -7.21 31.26 12.00
N SER A 366 -6.44 31.03 10.95
CA SER A 366 -6.32 29.68 10.37
C SER A 366 -5.22 28.81 10.98
N ILE A 367 -4.29 29.38 11.76
CA ILE A 367 -3.11 28.63 12.22
C ILE A 367 -2.71 29.03 13.66
N PRO A 368 -3.06 28.22 14.68
CA PRO A 368 -2.70 28.50 16.08
C PRO A 368 -1.19 28.52 16.35
N GLU A 369 -0.39 27.86 15.50
CA GLU A 369 1.02 27.57 15.76
C GLU A 369 2.00 28.67 15.26
N ILE A 370 1.58 29.56 14.37
CA ILE A 370 2.40 30.71 13.93
C ILE A 370 2.09 31.97 14.78
N GLY A 371 1.05 31.88 15.62
CA GLY A 371 0.54 32.99 16.43
C GLY A 371 -0.13 34.07 15.57
N LEU A 372 -0.93 34.91 16.22
CA LEU A 372 -1.29 36.20 15.65
C LEU A 372 -0.04 37.08 15.63
N PHE A 373 0.11 37.87 14.57
CA PHE A 373 1.20 38.84 14.52
C PHE A 373 1.03 39.91 15.61
N PRO A 374 2.11 40.62 16.02
CA PRO A 374 2.03 41.70 17.01
C PRO A 374 1.07 42.85 16.65
N ASP A 375 0.73 43.00 15.37
CA ASP A 375 -0.25 43.96 14.86
C ASP A 375 -1.66 43.36 14.68
N GLY A 376 -1.85 42.08 15.02
CA GLY A 376 -3.12 41.35 14.92
C GLY A 376 -3.49 40.86 13.53
N SER A 377 -2.55 40.85 12.57
CA SER A 377 -2.73 40.17 11.27
C SER A 377 -2.51 38.65 11.38
N ASP A 378 -2.99 37.87 10.40
CA ASP A 378 -2.85 36.41 10.27
C ASP A 378 -1.95 36.06 9.04
N PRO A 379 -1.13 34.99 9.06
CA PRO A 379 -0.30 34.59 7.92
C PRO A 379 -1.07 34.36 6.60
N GLY A 380 -2.37 34.11 6.70
CA GLY A 380 -3.32 33.97 5.61
C GLY A 380 -3.97 35.29 5.13
N ASP A 381 -3.70 36.42 5.79
CA ASP A 381 -3.91 37.74 5.21
C ASP A 381 -3.16 37.79 3.86
N GLY A 382 -3.53 38.67 2.93
CA GLY A 382 -2.93 38.74 1.60
C GLY A 382 -1.39 38.80 1.62
N GLY A 383 -0.71 38.79 0.48
CA GLY A 383 0.75 38.67 0.47
C GLY A 383 1.21 37.34 -0.10
N CYS A 384 2.52 37.17 -0.25
CA CYS A 384 3.12 35.93 -0.73
C CYS A 384 4.62 35.88 -0.36
N ALA A 385 5.14 34.67 -0.15
CA ALA A 385 6.50 34.40 0.30
C ALA A 385 6.81 35.11 1.63
N TYR A 386 7.70 36.10 1.65
CA TYR A 386 8.28 36.63 2.91
C TYR A 386 7.82 38.05 3.26
N GLU A 387 7.05 38.72 2.39
CA GLU A 387 6.65 40.11 2.61
C GLU A 387 5.14 40.32 2.39
N PRO A 388 4.44 41.03 3.30
CA PRO A 388 3.00 41.28 3.18
C PRO A 388 2.58 42.14 2.00
N LYS A 389 3.50 42.99 1.52
CA LYS A 389 3.28 43.88 0.36
C LYS A 389 3.33 43.15 -0.97
N ASN A 390 3.85 41.92 -1.00
CA ASN A 390 3.86 41.12 -2.21
C ASN A 390 2.43 40.80 -2.63
N ILE A 391 2.25 40.49 -3.89
CA ILE A 391 0.95 40.28 -4.50
C ILE A 391 0.81 38.80 -4.84
N ARG A 392 -0.32 38.21 -4.45
CA ARG A 392 -0.75 36.87 -4.84
C ARG A 392 -1.99 36.93 -5.75
N PRO A 393 -2.25 35.89 -6.56
CA PRO A 393 -3.32 35.90 -7.54
C PRO A 393 -4.71 35.62 -6.96
N THR A 394 -4.80 34.88 -5.86
CA THR A 394 -6.07 34.37 -5.31
C THR A 394 -6.18 34.59 -3.81
N THR A 395 -7.41 34.61 -3.28
CA THR A 395 -7.66 34.69 -1.83
C THR A 395 -7.41 33.37 -1.10
N SER A 396 -7.52 32.26 -1.81
CA SER A 396 -7.13 30.93 -1.36
C SER A 396 -6.71 30.02 -2.51
N SER A 397 -5.82 29.08 -2.19
CA SER A 397 -5.27 28.05 -3.07
C SER A 397 -4.56 26.99 -2.21
N LEU A 398 -4.22 25.85 -2.80
CA LEU A 398 -3.32 24.87 -2.18
C LEU A 398 -1.98 25.49 -1.76
N MET A 399 -1.48 26.49 -2.50
CA MET A 399 -0.21 27.16 -2.17
C MET A 399 -0.33 28.15 -1.01
N LYS A 400 -1.56 28.52 -0.61
CA LYS A 400 -1.82 29.35 0.57
C LYS A 400 -2.16 28.48 1.79
N ASN A 401 -3.06 27.52 1.62
CA ASN A 401 -3.50 26.64 2.70
C ASN A 401 -3.91 25.28 2.13
N GLN A 402 -3.00 24.33 2.25
CA GLN A 402 -3.21 22.94 1.84
C GLN A 402 -4.35 22.24 2.59
N PHE A 403 -4.77 22.76 3.74
CA PHE A 403 -5.84 22.17 4.58
C PHE A 403 -7.21 22.82 4.36
N GLU A 404 -7.32 23.88 3.55
CA GLU A 404 -8.61 24.51 3.27
C GLU A 404 -9.41 23.64 2.28
N PRO A 405 -10.55 23.05 2.67
CA PRO A 405 -11.31 22.16 1.80
C PRO A 405 -11.95 22.94 0.64
N GLY A 406 -12.15 22.27 -0.50
CA GLY A 406 -12.83 22.84 -1.66
C GLY A 406 -11.93 23.69 -2.57
N TYR A 407 -10.68 23.97 -2.18
CA TYR A 407 -9.72 24.68 -3.03
C TYR A 407 -8.70 23.73 -3.67
N GLY A 408 -8.47 23.91 -4.96
CA GLY A 408 -7.35 23.33 -5.71
C GLY A 408 -6.15 24.29 -5.75
N PHE A 409 -5.33 24.19 -6.79
CA PHE A 409 -4.25 25.13 -7.01
C PHE A 409 -4.78 26.53 -7.41
N GLY A 410 -5.96 26.60 -8.02
CA GLY A 410 -6.54 27.86 -8.47
C GLY A 410 -5.95 28.32 -9.80
N PRO A 411 -6.62 29.25 -10.52
CA PRO A 411 -6.42 29.39 -11.97
C PRO A 411 -5.00 29.74 -12.40
N VAL A 412 -4.31 30.60 -11.63
CA VAL A 412 -2.93 31.02 -11.95
C VAL A 412 -1.97 29.85 -11.75
N ASN A 413 -1.99 29.19 -10.60
CA ASN A 413 -1.13 28.05 -10.33
C ASN A 413 -1.42 26.89 -11.30
N GLU A 414 -2.69 26.59 -11.58
CA GLU A 414 -3.09 25.53 -12.50
C GLU A 414 -2.58 25.79 -13.92
N ARG A 415 -2.65 27.04 -14.40
CA ARG A 415 -2.08 27.41 -15.71
C ARG A 415 -0.58 27.12 -15.78
N GLU A 416 0.16 27.42 -14.72
CA GLU A 416 1.62 27.25 -14.71
C GLU A 416 2.02 25.78 -14.60
N LEU A 417 1.30 25.01 -13.78
CA LEU A 417 1.46 23.55 -13.72
C LEU A 417 1.10 22.90 -15.06
N GLN A 418 0.01 23.34 -15.70
CA GLN A 418 -0.41 22.86 -17.01
C GLN A 418 0.64 23.17 -18.09
N ARG A 419 1.20 24.39 -18.11
CA ARG A 419 2.26 24.79 -19.03
C ARG A 419 3.47 23.85 -18.92
N LYS A 420 3.88 23.49 -17.70
CA LYS A 420 4.95 22.50 -17.49
C LYS A 420 4.57 21.10 -17.97
N LEU A 421 3.33 20.68 -17.77
CA LEU A 421 2.85 19.39 -18.28
C LEU A 421 2.81 19.31 -19.81
N GLU A 422 2.71 20.45 -20.49
CA GLU A 422 2.75 20.54 -21.95
C GLU A 422 4.18 20.46 -22.50
N GLU A 423 5.17 21.00 -21.79
CA GLU A 423 6.60 20.89 -22.18
C GLU A 423 7.05 19.43 -22.39
N TYR A 424 6.56 18.48 -21.58
CA TYR A 424 6.86 17.04 -21.76
C TYR A 424 6.18 16.44 -23.00
N SER A 425 5.01 16.96 -23.41
CA SER A 425 4.29 16.48 -24.59
C SER A 425 4.94 16.98 -25.89
N GLU A 426 5.53 18.16 -25.87
CA GLU A 426 6.29 18.72 -26.99
C GLU A 426 7.65 18.03 -27.19
N GLN A 427 8.35 17.73 -26.09
CA GLN A 427 9.60 16.95 -26.13
C GLN A 427 9.37 15.52 -26.63
N ALA A 428 8.23 14.92 -26.30
CA ALA A 428 7.81 13.63 -26.84
C ALA A 428 7.67 13.65 -28.37
N THR A 429 7.06 14.71 -28.91
CA THR A 429 6.81 14.87 -30.35
C THR A 429 8.12 15.05 -31.13
N GLN A 430 9.05 15.85 -30.59
CA GLN A 430 10.38 16.04 -31.20
C GLN A 430 11.24 14.77 -31.15
N ASN A 431 11.15 13.98 -30.06
CA ASN A 431 11.86 12.71 -29.96
C ASN A 431 11.26 11.63 -30.87
N THR A 432 9.95 11.59 -31.09
CA THR A 432 9.36 10.65 -32.06
C THR A 432 9.81 10.92 -33.50
N ASP A 433 9.97 12.19 -33.89
CA ASP A 433 10.49 12.57 -35.21
C ASP A 433 11.99 12.25 -35.37
N ALA A 434 12.76 12.38 -34.28
CA ALA A 434 14.18 11.99 -34.23
C ALA A 434 14.38 10.46 -34.25
N ILE A 435 13.53 9.69 -33.54
CA ILE A 435 13.58 8.23 -33.49
C ILE A 435 13.12 7.61 -34.82
N ALA A 436 12.12 8.22 -35.48
CA ALA A 436 11.68 7.82 -36.82
C ALA A 436 12.75 8.08 -37.91
N SER A 437 13.57 9.12 -37.75
CA SER A 437 14.66 9.44 -38.68
C SER A 437 15.97 8.69 -38.40
N GLN A 438 16.14 8.05 -37.23
CA GLN A 438 17.36 7.31 -36.85
C GLN A 438 17.18 5.80 -36.66
N GLY A 439 16.04 5.21 -37.03
CA GLY A 439 15.88 3.75 -37.02
C GLY A 439 15.91 3.12 -35.63
N GLY A 440 15.16 3.69 -34.68
CA GLY A 440 14.72 2.95 -33.49
C GLY A 440 15.81 2.54 -32.50
N ARG A 441 16.68 3.46 -32.07
CA ARG A 441 17.45 3.28 -30.83
C ARG A 441 17.07 4.34 -29.80
N GLY A 442 16.13 4.00 -28.92
CA GLY A 442 15.92 4.71 -27.67
C GLY A 442 17.19 4.66 -26.79
N ARG A 443 17.29 5.58 -25.82
CA ARG A 443 18.41 5.63 -24.87
C ARG A 443 18.59 4.27 -24.22
N ARG A 444 19.71 3.59 -24.51
CA ARG A 444 20.12 2.38 -23.80
C ARG A 444 20.42 2.75 -22.36
N PHE A 445 19.71 2.12 -21.44
CA PHE A 445 20.18 1.90 -20.08
C PHE A 445 21.50 1.13 -20.17
N ILE A 446 22.54 1.63 -19.53
CA ILE A 446 23.76 0.87 -19.32
C ILE A 446 23.41 -0.20 -18.29
N GLU A 447 23.24 -1.44 -18.77
CA GLU A 447 23.44 -2.62 -17.93
C GLU A 447 24.92 -2.66 -17.56
N ASP A 448 25.27 -2.19 -16.36
CA ASP A 448 26.58 -2.50 -15.80
C ASP A 448 26.52 -3.91 -15.19
N ALA A 449 26.94 -4.86 -16.02
CA ALA A 449 27.56 -6.09 -15.55
C ALA A 449 28.93 -5.74 -14.95
N GLY A 450 29.13 -6.09 -13.68
CA GLY A 450 30.39 -5.98 -12.96
C GLY A 450 30.27 -6.47 -11.54
#